data_AF-A0A960YEX5-F1
#
_entry.id   AF-A0A960YEX5-F1
#
_cell.length_a   1.000
_cell.length_b   1.000
_cell.length_c   1.000
_cell.angle_alpha   90.00
_cell.angle_beta   90.00
_cell.angle_gamma   90.00
#
_symmetry.space_group_name_H-M   'P 1'
#
loop_
_entity.id
_entity.type
_entity.pdbx_description
1 polymer ?
#
loop_
_entity_poly.entity_id
_entity_poly.type
_entity_poly.pdbx_seq_one_letter_code
_entity_poly.pdbx_strand_id
1 'polypeptide(L)'
;VELLTQNEMPYILFTSDFDYYHAAQYFGLIIDIRNIIKDYEQENFYLPVISFSDSHPEVIQNLINQEISIQHELIHIKDFFNILDKNPDYTGDLMRYGLFFEVKNEDLEKSIDFEVRKLFLIEPNGLTHDYNNNERLIYDQFMGRLMKYSCSTLEEYLQMKMLTYIDEIKSLFKNKFKNENERIETEFEKSINKYGTGIFNDNPYQNYKSLKEGYSSKLLSYTISSMKEDSHGR
;
A
#
# COMPACT_ATOMS: atom_id res chain seq x y z
N VAL A 1 -7.49 -5.85 22.64
CA VAL A 1 -8.40 -6.08 21.50
C VAL A 1 -9.69 -5.33 21.80
N GLU A 2 -9.85 -4.18 21.18
CA GLU A 2 -11.11 -3.42 21.26
C GLU A 2 -11.87 -3.61 19.94
N LEU A 3 -13.15 -3.94 20.04
CA LEU A 3 -14.08 -3.95 18.91
C LEU A 3 -14.68 -2.56 18.82
N LEU A 4 -14.17 -1.74 17.89
CA LEU A 4 -14.70 -0.40 17.63
C LEU A 4 -15.69 -0.48 16.47
N THR A 5 -16.95 -0.13 16.72
CA THR A 5 -17.99 -0.04 15.70
C THR A 5 -18.23 1.42 15.34
N GLN A 6 -17.21 2.10 14.84
CA GLN A 6 -17.43 3.38 14.15
C GLN A 6 -17.59 3.07 12.66
N ASN A 7 -18.81 3.23 12.15
CA ASN A 7 -19.26 2.88 10.80
C ASN A 7 -19.42 1.38 10.49
N GLU A 8 -20.41 0.72 11.11
CA GLU A 8 -21.10 -0.52 10.66
C GLU A 8 -20.27 -1.75 10.18
N MET A 9 -18.93 -1.74 10.28
CA MET A 9 -18.07 -2.84 9.82
C MET A 9 -17.17 -3.31 10.97
N PRO A 10 -17.28 -4.58 11.40
CA PRO A 10 -16.46 -5.10 12.49
C PRO A 10 -15.01 -5.31 12.02
N TYR A 11 -14.06 -4.82 12.80
CA TYR A 11 -12.63 -5.06 12.62
C TYR A 11 -11.95 -5.31 13.96
N ILE A 12 -10.80 -5.97 13.92
CA ILE A 12 -9.92 -6.09 15.08
C ILE A 12 -8.91 -4.96 15.04
N LEU A 13 -8.79 -4.23 16.16
CA LEU A 13 -7.71 -3.29 16.40
C LEU A 13 -6.77 -3.85 17.46
N PHE A 14 -5.47 -3.90 17.16
CA PHE A 14 -4.45 -4.30 18.14
C PHE A 14 -3.12 -3.58 17.94
N THR A 15 -2.38 -3.42 19.03
CA THR A 15 -1.01 -2.89 19.00
C THR A 15 -0.03 -4.01 18.72
N SER A 16 0.99 -3.75 17.90
CA SER A 16 2.14 -4.64 17.76
C SER A 16 3.42 -3.86 17.48
N ASP A 17 4.53 -4.37 18.00
CA ASP A 17 5.85 -3.83 17.79
C ASP A 17 6.34 -4.24 16.39
N PHE A 18 6.36 -3.30 15.46
CA PHE A 18 7.01 -3.51 14.16
C PHE A 18 7.97 -2.36 13.84
N ASP A 19 9.12 -2.68 13.26
CA ASP A 19 10.16 -1.72 12.85
C ASP A 19 9.81 -0.92 11.57
N TYR A 20 8.51 -0.76 11.26
CA TYR A 20 8.07 -0.13 10.02
C TYR A 20 7.88 1.38 10.12
N TYR A 21 7.92 2.02 8.96
CA TYR A 21 7.70 3.46 8.79
C TYR A 21 6.21 3.85 8.69
N HIS A 22 5.29 2.91 8.94
CA HIS A 22 3.84 3.11 8.89
C HIS A 22 3.27 3.12 10.32
N ALA A 23 2.32 4.02 10.60
CA ALA A 23 1.64 4.07 11.90
C ALA A 23 0.66 2.92 12.12
N ALA A 24 -0.02 2.54 11.04
CA ALA A 24 -1.00 1.48 11.02
C ALA A 24 -0.81 0.66 9.74
N GLN A 25 -1.30 -0.57 9.77
CA GLN A 25 -1.34 -1.48 8.64
C GLN A 25 -2.62 -2.29 8.69
N TYR A 26 -3.28 -2.42 7.54
CA TYR A 26 -4.37 -3.35 7.32
C TYR A 26 -3.88 -4.72 6.83
N PHE A 27 -4.44 -5.78 7.39
CA PHE A 27 -4.37 -7.12 6.81
C PHE A 27 -5.63 -7.94 7.13
N GLY A 28 -5.81 -9.03 6.39
CA GLY A 28 -6.96 -9.92 6.55
C GLY A 28 -6.57 -11.26 7.12
N LEU A 29 -7.33 -11.73 8.10
CA LEU A 29 -7.29 -13.13 8.54
C LEU A 29 -8.36 -13.93 7.80
N ILE A 30 -7.94 -15.01 7.14
CA ILE A 30 -8.84 -15.96 6.49
C ILE A 30 -9.04 -17.13 7.46
N ILE A 31 -10.26 -17.33 7.93
CA ILE A 31 -10.58 -18.29 9.01
C ILE A 31 -11.68 -19.25 8.53
N ASP A 32 -11.46 -20.54 8.72
CA ASP A 32 -12.53 -21.53 8.60
C ASP A 32 -13.39 -21.52 9.87
N ILE A 33 -14.61 -20.98 9.73
CA ILE A 33 -15.57 -20.87 10.84
C ILE A 33 -16.70 -21.89 10.75
N ARG A 34 -16.65 -22.86 9.82
CA ARG A 34 -17.74 -23.84 9.62
C ARG A 34 -18.01 -24.70 10.86
N ASN A 35 -16.98 -24.91 11.69
CA ASN A 35 -17.10 -25.61 12.97
C ASN A 35 -17.67 -24.73 14.10
N ILE A 36 -17.79 -23.42 13.89
CA ILE A 36 -18.28 -22.43 14.87
C ILE A 36 -19.72 -22.03 14.51
N ILE A 37 -19.97 -21.70 13.23
CA ILE A 37 -21.27 -21.29 12.71
C ILE A 37 -21.77 -22.36 11.74
N LYS A 38 -22.71 -23.19 12.20
CA LYS A 38 -23.19 -24.38 11.48
C LYS A 38 -23.90 -24.07 10.15
N ASP A 39 -24.46 -22.87 10.01
CA ASP A 39 -25.21 -22.43 8.82
C ASP A 39 -24.37 -21.51 7.90
N TYR A 40 -23.06 -21.39 8.16
CA TYR A 40 -22.18 -20.60 7.31
C TYR A 40 -21.73 -21.44 6.11
N GLU A 41 -22.39 -21.21 4.97
CA GLU A 41 -22.18 -21.97 3.72
C GLU A 41 -20.89 -21.59 2.97
N GLN A 42 -20.24 -20.47 3.32
CA GLN A 42 -18.99 -20.06 2.68
C GLN A 42 -17.78 -20.77 3.31
N GLU A 43 -16.81 -21.16 2.48
CA GLU A 43 -15.65 -21.93 2.96
C GLU A 43 -14.72 -21.12 3.88
N ASN A 44 -14.67 -19.80 3.70
CA ASN A 44 -13.71 -18.93 4.39
C ASN A 44 -14.38 -17.64 4.87
N PHE A 45 -14.14 -17.28 6.12
CA PHE A 45 -14.52 -15.99 6.68
C PHE A 45 -13.33 -15.04 6.64
N TYR A 46 -13.55 -13.83 6.12
CA TYR A 46 -12.54 -12.78 6.08
C TYR A 46 -12.72 -11.84 7.27
N LEU A 47 -11.73 -11.80 8.15
CA LEU A 47 -11.71 -10.94 9.32
C LEU A 47 -10.70 -9.81 9.12
N PRO A 48 -11.15 -8.56 8.91
CA PRO A 48 -10.26 -7.42 8.74
C PRO A 48 -9.58 -7.06 10.06
N VAL A 49 -8.29 -6.76 9.98
CA VAL A 49 -7.46 -6.43 11.13
C VAL A 49 -6.61 -5.19 10.82
N ILE A 50 -6.62 -4.25 11.76
CA ILE A 50 -5.69 -3.12 11.79
C ILE A 50 -4.71 -3.36 12.92
N SER A 51 -3.43 -3.35 12.59
CA SER A 51 -2.36 -3.29 13.57
C SER A 51 -1.70 -1.92 13.55
N PHE A 52 -1.35 -1.39 14.72
CA PHE A 52 -0.59 -0.14 14.85
C PHE A 52 0.56 -0.31 15.85
N SER A 53 1.55 0.57 15.79
CA SER A 53 2.67 0.56 16.76
C SER A 53 2.49 1.67 17.79
N ASP A 54 2.79 1.36 19.06
CA ASP A 54 2.86 2.37 20.13
C ASP A 54 4.18 3.15 20.11
N SER A 55 5.15 2.71 19.31
CA SER A 55 6.46 3.36 19.20
C SER A 55 6.97 3.39 17.76
N HIS A 56 7.63 4.50 17.42
CA HIS A 56 8.27 4.69 16.12
C HIS A 56 9.69 5.19 16.31
N PRO A 57 10.61 4.93 15.35
CA PRO A 57 11.92 5.56 15.34
C PRO A 57 11.80 7.09 15.46
N GLU A 58 12.63 7.70 16.29
CA GLU A 58 12.62 9.15 16.59
C GLU A 58 12.63 10.01 15.30
N VAL A 59 13.35 9.54 14.28
CA VAL A 59 13.50 10.22 12.99
C VAL A 59 12.19 10.41 12.22
N ILE A 60 11.17 9.58 12.47
CA ILE A 60 9.86 9.63 11.80
C ILE A 60 8.69 9.90 12.75
N GLN A 61 8.90 9.85 14.07
CA GLN A 61 7.81 9.97 15.05
C GLN A 61 6.98 11.26 14.87
N ASN A 62 7.63 12.37 14.50
CA ASN A 62 6.95 13.66 14.26
C ASN A 62 6.31 13.80 12.87
N LEU A 63 6.43 12.77 12.03
CA LEU A 63 5.90 12.75 10.66
C LEU A 63 4.72 11.79 10.52
N ILE A 64 4.42 11.03 11.57
CA ILE A 64 3.41 10.01 11.55
C ILE A 64 2.21 10.51 12.35
N ASN A 65 1.05 10.57 11.69
CA ASN A 65 -0.22 10.74 12.36
C ASN A 65 -0.97 9.42 12.43
N GLN A 66 -0.96 8.80 13.62
CA GLN A 66 -1.59 7.50 13.84
C GLN A 66 -3.11 7.53 13.62
N GLU A 67 -3.79 8.62 13.98
CA GLU A 67 -5.24 8.74 13.77
C GLU A 67 -5.56 8.73 12.27
N ILE A 68 -4.82 9.51 11.46
CA ILE A 68 -5.00 9.53 10.00
C ILE A 68 -4.68 8.15 9.41
N SER A 69 -3.60 7.50 9.86
CA SER A 69 -3.27 6.15 9.39
C SER A 69 -4.35 5.12 9.73
N ILE A 70 -4.96 5.16 10.91
CA ILE A 70 -6.08 4.26 11.24
C ILE A 70 -7.27 4.54 10.32
N GLN A 71 -7.59 5.80 10.06
CA GLN A 71 -8.68 6.16 9.13
C GLN A 71 -8.40 5.71 7.69
N HIS A 72 -7.16 5.81 7.24
CA HIS A 72 -6.69 5.26 5.97
C HIS A 72 -6.99 3.75 5.89
N GLU A 73 -6.61 2.99 6.92
CA GLU A 73 -6.87 1.54 6.92
C GLU A 73 -8.36 1.18 7.02
N LEU A 74 -9.17 2.00 7.68
CA LEU A 74 -10.63 1.84 7.68
C LEU A 74 -11.24 2.02 6.28
N ILE A 75 -10.67 2.92 5.47
CA ILE A 75 -11.07 3.08 4.06
C ILE A 75 -10.73 1.80 3.28
N HIS A 76 -9.53 1.23 3.50
CA HIS A 76 -9.15 -0.03 2.87
C HIS A 76 -10.08 -1.19 3.22
N ILE A 77 -10.51 -1.30 4.48
CA ILE A 77 -11.50 -2.31 4.91
C ILE A 77 -12.80 -2.15 4.12
N LYS A 78 -13.31 -0.91 4.02
CA LYS A 78 -14.54 -0.63 3.28
C LYS A 78 -14.41 -0.98 1.80
N ASP A 79 -13.30 -0.59 1.17
CA ASP A 79 -13.04 -0.90 -0.24
C ASP A 79 -12.91 -2.40 -0.47
N PHE A 80 -12.29 -3.11 0.46
CA PHE A 80 -12.19 -4.56 0.41
C PHE A 80 -13.56 -5.25 0.48
N PHE A 81 -14.45 -4.85 1.39
CA PHE A 81 -15.80 -5.40 1.44
C PHE A 81 -16.57 -5.13 0.14
N ASN A 82 -16.45 -3.93 -0.44
CA ASN A 82 -17.04 -3.64 -1.75
C ASN A 82 -16.50 -4.54 -2.87
N ILE A 83 -15.23 -4.98 -2.78
CA ILE A 83 -14.63 -5.93 -3.71
C ILE A 83 -15.22 -7.32 -3.50
N LEU A 84 -15.34 -7.79 -2.26
CA LEU A 84 -15.92 -9.09 -1.94
C LEU A 84 -17.38 -9.19 -2.43
N ASP A 85 -18.18 -8.15 -2.22
CA ASP A 85 -19.58 -8.10 -2.66
C ASP A 85 -19.73 -8.20 -4.19
N LYS A 86 -18.77 -7.62 -4.93
CA LYS A 86 -18.76 -7.60 -6.40
C LYS A 86 -18.05 -8.79 -7.02
N ASN A 87 -17.16 -9.44 -6.27
CA ASN A 87 -16.37 -10.57 -6.73
C ASN A 87 -16.30 -11.66 -5.65
N PRO A 88 -17.30 -12.57 -5.62
CA PRO A 88 -17.35 -13.65 -4.64
C PRO A 88 -16.11 -14.56 -4.64
N ASP A 89 -15.43 -14.69 -5.78
CA ASP A 89 -14.24 -15.55 -5.93
C ASP A 89 -12.96 -14.86 -5.42
N TYR A 90 -13.02 -13.59 -5.00
CA TYR A 90 -11.84 -12.81 -4.64
C TYR A 90 -11.01 -13.42 -3.52
N THR A 91 -11.63 -14.02 -2.50
CA THR A 91 -10.89 -14.66 -1.40
C THR A 91 -10.14 -15.90 -1.87
N GLY A 92 -10.73 -16.69 -2.78
CA GLY A 92 -10.07 -17.82 -3.42
C GLY A 92 -8.90 -17.38 -4.30
N ASP A 93 -9.09 -16.31 -5.08
CA ASP A 93 -8.04 -15.70 -5.88
C ASP A 93 -6.92 -15.13 -5.01
N LEU A 94 -7.24 -14.48 -3.88
CA LEU A 94 -6.26 -13.96 -2.92
C LEU A 94 -5.40 -15.10 -2.36
N MET A 95 -6.01 -16.23 -1.99
CA MET A 95 -5.27 -17.39 -1.48
C MET A 95 -4.38 -18.04 -2.54
N ARG A 96 -4.79 -18.02 -3.81
CA ARG A 96 -4.06 -18.65 -4.92
C ARG A 96 -2.97 -17.75 -5.51
N TYR A 97 -3.26 -16.46 -5.64
CA TYR A 97 -2.46 -15.49 -6.39
C TYR A 97 -1.85 -14.39 -5.53
N GLY A 98 -2.23 -14.28 -4.25
CA GLY A 98 -1.67 -13.28 -3.35
C GLY A 98 -0.17 -13.49 -3.09
N LEU A 99 0.60 -12.41 -3.10
CA LEU A 99 2.06 -12.44 -2.99
C LEU A 99 2.57 -13.12 -1.71
N PHE A 100 1.80 -13.02 -0.62
CA PHE A 100 2.15 -13.60 0.68
C PHE A 100 1.76 -15.08 0.82
N PHE A 101 1.08 -15.66 -0.16
CA PHE A 101 0.75 -17.09 -0.21
C PHE A 101 1.78 -17.88 -1.04
N GLU A 102 1.66 -19.21 -1.06
CA GLU A 102 2.49 -20.06 -1.92
C GLU A 102 2.07 -19.90 -3.38
N VAL A 103 2.80 -19.06 -4.11
CA VAL A 103 2.57 -18.81 -5.55
C VAL A 103 3.58 -19.63 -6.35
N LYS A 104 3.09 -20.44 -7.28
CA LYS A 104 3.92 -21.23 -8.19
C LYS A 104 4.43 -20.37 -9.35
N ASN A 105 5.58 -20.73 -9.92
CA ASN A 105 6.15 -20.06 -11.10
C ASN A 105 5.19 -20.00 -12.31
N GLU A 106 4.35 -21.02 -12.49
CA GLU A 106 3.34 -21.07 -13.55
C GLU A 106 2.26 -20.00 -13.39
N ASP A 107 1.99 -19.59 -12.15
CA ASP A 107 0.97 -18.59 -11.80
C ASP A 107 1.55 -17.17 -11.63
N LEU A 108 2.84 -16.96 -11.90
CA LEU A 108 3.53 -15.68 -11.69
C LEU A 108 2.82 -14.49 -12.36
N GLU A 109 2.42 -14.66 -13.63
CA GLU A 109 1.68 -13.62 -14.38
C GLU A 109 0.38 -13.23 -13.68
N LYS A 110 -0.42 -14.23 -13.27
CA LYS A 110 -1.68 -14.01 -12.58
C LYS A 110 -1.49 -13.36 -11.21
N SER A 111 -0.45 -13.76 -10.49
CA SER A 111 -0.10 -13.17 -9.20
C SER A 111 0.30 -11.70 -9.32
N ILE A 112 1.09 -11.34 -10.34
CA ILE A 112 1.44 -9.93 -10.60
C ILE A 112 0.20 -9.13 -11.02
N ASP A 113 -0.62 -9.63 -11.96
CA ASP A 113 -1.86 -8.95 -12.35
C ASP A 113 -2.80 -8.75 -11.16
N PHE A 114 -2.93 -9.76 -10.30
CA PHE A 114 -3.75 -9.70 -9.08
C PHE A 114 -3.26 -8.63 -8.09
N GLU A 115 -1.97 -8.62 -7.76
CA GLU A 115 -1.39 -7.67 -6.80
C GLU A 115 -1.40 -6.25 -7.33
N VAL A 116 -1.07 -6.04 -8.60
CA VAL A 116 -1.12 -4.71 -9.22
C VAL A 116 -2.56 -4.22 -9.31
N ARG A 117 -3.52 -5.07 -9.70
CA ARG A 117 -4.95 -4.73 -9.69
C ARG A 117 -5.41 -4.33 -8.29
N LYS A 118 -5.03 -5.10 -7.27
CA LYS A 118 -5.38 -4.84 -5.86
C LYS A 118 -4.91 -3.46 -5.42
N LEU A 119 -3.65 -3.11 -5.70
CA LEU A 119 -3.11 -1.77 -5.42
C LEU A 119 -3.98 -0.66 -6.01
N PHE A 120 -4.28 -0.72 -7.31
CA PHE A 120 -5.06 0.32 -7.98
C PHE A 120 -6.54 0.37 -7.56
N LEU A 121 -7.06 -0.69 -6.95
CA LEU A 121 -8.44 -0.72 -6.43
C LEU A 121 -8.57 -0.16 -5.02
N ILE A 122 -7.54 -0.32 -4.18
CA ILE A 122 -7.64 -0.10 -2.73
C ILE A 122 -6.94 1.19 -2.30
N GLU A 123 -5.70 1.41 -2.76
CA GLU A 123 -4.86 2.51 -2.28
C GLU A 123 -5.37 3.93 -2.59
N PRO A 124 -5.96 4.23 -3.78
CA PRO A 124 -6.25 5.61 -4.16
C PRO A 124 -7.18 6.35 -3.19
N ASN A 125 -8.16 5.66 -2.60
CA ASN A 125 -9.11 6.28 -1.67
C ASN A 125 -8.44 6.59 -0.32
N GLY A 126 -7.63 5.67 0.21
CA GLY A 126 -6.85 5.88 1.44
C GLY A 126 -5.86 7.03 1.27
N LEU A 127 -5.09 7.03 0.17
CA LEU A 127 -4.13 8.09 -0.12
C LEU A 127 -4.80 9.46 -0.38
N THR A 128 -6.01 9.48 -0.96
CA THR A 128 -6.78 10.72 -1.10
C THR A 128 -7.21 11.28 0.26
N HIS A 129 -7.59 10.39 1.20
CA HIS A 129 -7.89 10.80 2.57
C HIS A 129 -6.66 11.41 3.25
N ASP A 130 -5.50 10.77 3.13
CA ASP A 130 -4.23 11.28 3.69
C ASP A 130 -3.97 12.72 3.22
N TYR A 131 -3.96 12.94 1.90
CA TYR A 131 -3.68 14.25 1.31
C TYR A 131 -4.67 15.33 1.79
N ASN A 132 -5.96 14.98 1.85
CA ASN A 132 -7.02 15.88 2.32
C ASN A 132 -6.90 16.23 3.81
N ASN A 133 -6.23 15.38 4.60
CA ASN A 133 -5.91 15.62 6.00
C ASN A 133 -4.48 16.16 6.21
N ASN A 134 -3.88 16.74 5.16
CA ASN A 134 -2.56 17.37 5.14
C ASN A 134 -1.36 16.43 5.27
N GLU A 135 -1.54 15.12 5.11
CA GLU A 135 -0.44 14.17 4.90
C GLU A 135 0.03 14.26 3.45
N ARG A 136 0.93 15.20 3.18
CA ARG A 136 1.45 15.49 1.82
C ARG A 136 2.91 15.12 1.63
N LEU A 137 3.52 14.50 2.63
CA LEU A 137 4.93 14.20 2.64
C LEU A 137 5.20 12.81 2.02
N ILE A 138 6.14 12.80 1.10
CA ILE A 138 6.87 11.61 0.69
C ILE A 138 8.20 11.65 1.43
N TYR A 139 8.62 10.54 1.99
CA TYR A 139 9.90 10.43 2.66
C TYR A 139 10.54 9.07 2.37
N ASP A 140 11.86 9.06 2.34
CA ASP A 140 12.67 7.87 2.06
C ASP A 140 14.03 8.00 2.74
N GLN A 141 14.72 6.88 2.97
CA GLN A 141 16.07 6.88 3.52
C GLN A 141 17.13 6.68 2.44
N PHE A 142 18.07 7.61 2.37
CA PHE A 142 19.22 7.51 1.48
C PHE A 142 20.51 7.76 2.26
N MET A 143 21.41 6.77 2.23
CA MET A 143 22.69 6.80 2.96
C MET A 143 22.53 7.16 4.45
N GLY A 144 21.50 6.60 5.11
CA GLY A 144 21.20 6.85 6.52
C GLY A 144 20.61 8.23 6.83
N ARG A 145 20.24 9.01 5.81
CA ARG A 145 19.55 10.29 5.98
C ARG A 145 18.11 10.19 5.51
N LEU A 146 17.19 10.76 6.28
CA LEU A 146 15.81 10.91 5.87
C LEU A 146 15.71 12.05 4.84
N MET A 147 15.30 11.71 3.63
CA MET A 147 14.92 12.66 2.60
C MET A 147 13.41 12.87 2.66
N LYS A 148 12.98 14.09 2.37
CA LYS A 148 11.56 14.46 2.38
C LYS A 148 11.22 15.22 1.10
N TYR A 149 9.96 15.13 0.70
CA TYR A 149 9.39 15.89 -0.39
C TYR A 149 7.92 16.18 -0.07
N SER A 150 7.49 17.44 -0.16
CA SER A 150 6.09 17.80 0.02
C SER A 150 5.40 17.95 -1.34
N CYS A 151 4.40 17.12 -1.59
CA CYS A 151 3.60 17.16 -2.82
C CYS A 151 2.67 18.38 -2.83
N SER A 152 2.65 19.08 -3.96
CA SER A 152 1.83 20.28 -4.13
C SER A 152 0.39 19.96 -4.55
N THR A 153 0.16 18.82 -5.19
CA THR A 153 -1.16 18.39 -5.68
C THR A 153 -1.49 16.97 -5.22
N LEU A 154 -2.78 16.64 -5.17
CA LEU A 154 -3.26 15.28 -4.92
C LEU A 154 -2.74 14.30 -5.97
N GLU A 155 -2.79 14.68 -7.25
CA GLU A 155 -2.30 13.85 -8.35
C GLU A 155 -0.83 13.44 -8.16
N GLU A 156 0.02 14.42 -7.84
CA GLU A 156 1.43 14.18 -7.58
C GLU A 156 1.65 13.26 -6.37
N TYR A 157 0.88 13.48 -5.30
CA TYR A 157 0.94 12.65 -4.09
C TYR A 157 0.56 11.19 -4.38
N LEU A 158 -0.56 10.98 -5.09
CA LEU A 158 -1.02 9.65 -5.52
C LEU A 158 0.03 8.97 -6.40
N GLN A 159 0.55 9.65 -7.41
CA GLN A 159 1.57 9.10 -8.30
C GLN A 159 2.84 8.69 -7.56
N MET A 160 3.32 9.51 -6.62
CA MET A 160 4.54 9.22 -5.86
C MET A 160 4.35 8.07 -4.86
N LYS A 161 3.21 8.00 -4.16
CA LYS A 161 2.90 6.88 -3.25
C LYS A 161 2.66 5.57 -4.00
N MET A 162 1.95 5.62 -5.12
CA MET A 162 1.73 4.44 -5.95
C MET A 162 3.03 3.93 -6.57
N LEU A 163 3.97 4.82 -6.94
CA LEU A 163 5.32 4.42 -7.36
C LEU A 163 6.03 3.61 -6.27
N THR A 164 6.04 4.07 -5.02
CA THR A 164 6.72 3.36 -3.93
C THR A 164 6.11 1.98 -3.68
N TYR A 165 4.78 1.88 -3.64
CA TYR A 165 4.09 0.60 -3.44
C TYR A 165 4.32 -0.38 -4.58
N ILE A 166 4.28 0.08 -5.83
CA ILE A 166 4.57 -0.78 -6.99
C ILE A 166 6.02 -1.29 -6.93
N ASP A 167 6.98 -0.43 -6.58
CA ASP A 167 8.39 -0.81 -6.47
C ASP A 167 8.66 -1.81 -5.35
N GLU A 168 7.99 -1.64 -4.20
CA GLU A 168 8.05 -2.58 -3.09
C GLU A 168 7.51 -3.96 -3.47
N ILE A 169 6.30 -4.04 -4.02
CA ILE A 169 5.72 -5.31 -4.49
C ILE A 169 6.61 -5.95 -5.55
N LYS A 170 7.13 -5.17 -6.50
CA LYS A 170 8.03 -5.66 -7.54
C LYS A 170 9.33 -6.22 -6.96
N SER A 171 9.90 -5.57 -5.95
CA SER A 171 11.07 -6.07 -5.22
C SER A 171 10.79 -7.40 -4.52
N LEU A 172 9.63 -7.52 -3.87
CA LEU A 172 9.20 -8.77 -3.23
C LEU A 172 9.05 -9.92 -4.24
N PHE A 173 8.46 -9.68 -5.42
CA PHE A 173 8.41 -10.68 -6.49
C PHE A 173 9.81 -11.10 -6.96
N LYS A 174 10.73 -10.15 -7.19
CA LYS A 174 12.11 -10.48 -7.60
C LYS A 174 12.85 -11.28 -6.54
N ASN A 175 12.64 -10.97 -5.27
CA ASN A 175 13.24 -11.70 -4.16
C ASN A 175 12.70 -13.15 -4.07
N LYS A 176 11.39 -13.32 -4.32
CA LYS A 176 10.71 -14.63 -4.32
C LYS A 176 11.07 -15.47 -5.55
N PHE A 177 11.17 -14.85 -6.72
CA PHE A 177 11.39 -15.49 -8.02
C PHE A 177 12.68 -14.99 -8.68
N LYS A 178 13.82 -15.28 -8.05
CA LYS A 178 15.14 -14.70 -8.37
C LYS A 178 15.61 -14.83 -9.83
N ASN A 179 15.10 -15.80 -10.57
CA ASN A 179 15.50 -16.07 -11.95
C ASN A 179 14.51 -15.53 -12.99
N GLU A 180 13.43 -14.87 -12.56
CA GLU A 180 12.33 -14.44 -13.43
C GLU A 180 12.32 -12.91 -13.64
N ASN A 181 13.44 -12.21 -13.40
CA ASN A 181 13.48 -10.74 -13.39
C ASN A 181 12.88 -10.10 -14.65
N GLU A 182 13.26 -10.58 -15.85
CA GLU A 182 12.74 -10.03 -17.11
C GLU A 182 11.24 -10.28 -17.29
N ARG A 183 10.77 -11.47 -16.88
CA ARG A 183 9.34 -11.81 -16.90
C ARG A 183 8.57 -10.93 -15.91
N ILE A 184 9.08 -10.74 -14.70
CA ILE A 184 8.49 -9.84 -13.69
C ILE A 184 8.37 -8.41 -14.26
N GLU A 185 9.43 -7.87 -14.86
CA GLU A 185 9.38 -6.54 -15.49
C GLU A 185 8.26 -6.45 -16.53
N THR A 186 8.18 -7.45 -17.40
CA THR A 186 7.18 -7.53 -18.48
C THR A 186 5.74 -7.61 -17.94
N GLU A 187 5.50 -8.44 -16.93
CA GLU A 187 4.15 -8.61 -16.37
C GLU A 187 3.72 -7.39 -15.54
N PHE A 188 4.64 -6.71 -14.87
CA PHE A 188 4.35 -5.42 -14.23
C PHE A 188 4.01 -4.35 -15.26
N GLU A 189 4.76 -4.25 -16.36
CA GLU A 189 4.45 -3.33 -17.46
C GLU A 189 3.03 -3.53 -18.00
N LYS A 190 2.66 -4.78 -18.33
CA LYS A 190 1.31 -5.11 -18.81
C LYS A 190 0.24 -4.72 -17.79
N SER A 191 0.45 -5.09 -16.53
CA SER A 191 -0.53 -4.85 -15.46
C SER A 191 -0.71 -3.35 -15.14
N ILE A 192 0.39 -2.59 -15.12
CA ILE A 192 0.34 -1.14 -14.91
C ILE A 192 -0.36 -0.45 -16.10
N ASN A 193 -0.08 -0.87 -17.34
CA ASN A 193 -0.80 -0.32 -18.50
C ASN A 193 -2.29 -0.65 -18.48
N LYS A 194 -2.68 -1.78 -17.89
CA LYS A 194 -4.08 -2.22 -17.79
C LYS A 194 -4.88 -1.48 -16.71
N TYR A 195 -4.27 -1.20 -15.56
CA TYR A 195 -4.98 -0.66 -14.38
C TYR A 195 -4.59 0.78 -14.01
N GLY A 196 -3.46 1.28 -14.51
CA GLY A 196 -2.84 2.51 -14.00
C GLY A 196 -3.36 3.83 -14.55
N THR A 197 -4.28 3.84 -15.53
CA THR A 197 -4.74 5.07 -16.19
C THR A 197 -5.33 6.10 -15.22
N GLY A 198 -6.01 5.66 -14.16
CA GLY A 198 -6.59 6.56 -13.16
C GLY A 198 -5.57 7.30 -12.29
N ILE A 199 -4.31 6.87 -12.29
CA ILE A 199 -3.23 7.44 -11.47
C ILE A 199 -2.13 8.05 -12.33
N PHE A 200 -1.69 7.31 -13.35
CA PHE A 200 -0.57 7.67 -14.21
C PHE A 200 -1.02 8.19 -15.58
N ASN A 201 -2.30 8.55 -15.75
CA ASN A 201 -2.84 9.11 -16.99
C ASN A 201 -2.62 8.21 -18.23
N ASP A 202 -2.56 8.82 -19.42
CA ASP A 202 -2.30 8.12 -20.67
C ASP A 202 -0.88 7.55 -20.71
N ASN A 203 -0.73 6.33 -21.23
CA ASN A 203 0.52 5.55 -21.21
C ASN A 203 1.06 5.31 -19.77
N PRO A 204 0.28 4.64 -18.89
CA PRO A 204 0.57 4.55 -17.47
C PRO A 204 1.98 4.08 -17.13
N TYR A 205 2.48 3.05 -17.82
CA TYR A 205 3.79 2.49 -17.52
C TYR A 205 4.94 3.45 -17.88
N GLN A 206 4.81 4.19 -18.98
CA GLN A 206 5.84 5.16 -19.37
C GLN A 206 5.90 6.32 -18.35
N ASN A 207 4.75 6.80 -17.88
CA ASN A 207 4.69 7.85 -16.87
C ASN A 207 5.22 7.37 -15.52
N TYR A 208 4.88 6.14 -15.10
CA TYR A 208 5.48 5.49 -13.93
C TYR A 208 7.01 5.42 -14.06
N LYS A 209 7.53 5.03 -15.23
CA LYS A 209 8.98 4.94 -15.47
C LYS A 209 9.67 6.30 -15.41
N SER A 210 9.12 7.31 -16.08
CA SER A 210 9.66 8.67 -16.03
C SER A 210 9.64 9.27 -14.62
N LEU A 211 8.57 9.01 -13.85
CA LEU A 211 8.50 9.43 -12.45
C LEU A 211 9.57 8.74 -11.60
N LYS A 212 9.77 7.42 -11.81
CA LYS A 212 10.80 6.64 -11.12
C LYS A 212 12.21 7.18 -11.38
N GLU A 213 12.53 7.50 -12.62
CA GLU A 213 13.83 8.05 -13.01
C GLU A 213 14.11 9.41 -12.32
N GLY A 214 13.07 10.21 -12.08
CA GLY A 214 13.17 11.51 -11.38
C GLY A 214 13.01 11.47 -9.87
N TYR A 215 12.58 10.34 -9.29
CA TYR A 215 12.14 10.24 -7.89
C TYR A 215 13.22 10.68 -6.90
N SER A 216 14.40 10.07 -6.93
CA SER A 216 15.48 10.38 -5.99
C SER A 216 15.97 11.82 -6.12
N SER A 217 16.07 12.34 -7.35
CA SER A 217 16.44 13.74 -7.58
C SER A 217 15.45 14.71 -6.96
N LYS A 218 14.15 14.40 -7.05
CA LYS A 218 13.07 15.21 -6.47
C LYS A 218 13.16 15.28 -4.95
N LEU A 219 13.37 14.13 -4.29
CA LEU A 219 13.56 14.05 -2.83
C LEU A 219 14.84 14.78 -2.38
N LEU A 220 15.95 14.61 -3.10
CA LEU A 220 17.23 15.27 -2.78
C LEU A 220 17.16 16.79 -2.93
N SER A 221 16.62 17.29 -4.04
CA SER A 221 16.55 18.73 -4.32
C SER A 221 15.72 19.47 -3.27
N TYR A 222 14.59 18.89 -2.85
CA TYR A 222 13.76 19.46 -1.79
C TYR A 222 14.47 19.45 -0.44
N THR A 223 15.06 18.31 -0.07
CA THR A 223 15.79 18.17 1.20
C THR A 223 16.92 19.19 1.32
N ILE A 224 17.72 19.38 0.25
CA ILE A 224 18.79 20.39 0.22
C ILE A 224 18.24 21.82 0.34
N SER A 225 17.10 22.11 -0.29
CA SER A 225 16.50 23.45 -0.27
C SER A 225 15.97 23.80 1.12
N SER A 226 15.25 22.88 1.76
CA SER A 226 14.72 23.08 3.13
C SER A 226 15.82 23.34 4.18
N MET A 227 16.98 22.68 4.06
CA MET A 227 18.13 22.92 4.96
C MET A 227 18.73 24.34 4.83
N LYS A 228 18.65 24.95 3.64
CA LYS A 228 19.14 26.32 3.41
C LYS A 228 18.23 27.36 4.06
N GLU A 229 16.92 27.11 4.07
CA GLU A 229 15.94 28.01 4.69
C GLU A 229 16.09 28.02 6.22
N ASP A 230 16.28 26.86 6.84
CA ASP A 230 16.49 26.73 8.29
C ASP A 230 17.78 27.39 8.80
N SER A 231 18.80 27.52 7.94
CA SER A 231 20.09 28.14 8.30
C SER A 231 20.11 29.66 8.19
N HIS A 232 19.13 30.27 7.53
CA HIS A 232 19.00 31.73 7.39
C HIS A 232 17.93 32.33 8.32
N GLY A 233 17.15 31.50 9.00
CA GLY A 233 16.16 31.89 10.01
C GLY A 233 16.69 31.91 11.46
N ARG A 234 18.01 31.79 11.67
CA ARG A 234 18.67 31.88 12.98
C ARG A 234 19.56 33.11 13.09
#